data_AF-A0A9P6JTA0-F1
#
_entry.id   AF-A0A9P6JTA0-F1
#
_cell.length_a   1.000
_cell.length_b   1.000
_cell.length_c   1.000
_cell.angle_alpha   90.00
_cell.angle_beta   90.00
_cell.angle_gamma   90.00
#
_symmetry.space_group_name_H-M   'P 1'
#
loop_
_entity.id
_entity.type
_entity.pdbx_description
1 polymer ?
#
loop_
_entity_poly.entity_id
_entity_poly.type
_entity_poly.pdbx_seq_one_letter_code
_entity_poly.pdbx_strand_id
1 'polypeptide(L)'
;MPYCQRCNIGFGSHRALAQHEQDSNNHHICNQCDIDFSTWAGLKEHWVQSPYHVYCQYCNEHYDHLDDIEEHYEEYHHYCSACRCVFRNDVGLREHYRQSKRHHYCISCDRHFQSASNLDAHLNSSVHRQKTVMCRLGCGKTFVTNSAMLLHLEGGTCSSGMTRSTVNQFVRQYDTSNFITDPSRLLTGASETQITHIASDAAWNGRAFECYLCHSQHPSLKGLNQHLSSPKHEDQIYVCPGPSCRTRFSTLSGLVQHIESERCDVLKFKVVQRGMESLFGTMGRLGYR
;
A
#
# COMPACT_ATOMS: atom_id res chain seq x y z
N MET A 1 18.91 62.32 -27.74
CA MET A 1 18.91 61.13 -28.62
C MET A 1 18.90 59.91 -27.72
N PRO A 2 17.95 58.97 -27.87
CA PRO A 2 17.96 57.70 -27.15
C PRO A 2 19.22 56.90 -27.47
N TYR A 3 19.73 56.16 -26.49
CA TYR A 3 21.06 55.58 -26.54
C TYR A 3 21.12 54.28 -25.74
N CYS A 4 21.66 53.22 -26.35
CA CYS A 4 21.88 51.94 -25.68
C CYS A 4 23.25 51.97 -24.99
N GLN A 5 23.25 51.88 -23.66
CA GLN A 5 24.46 51.89 -22.83
C GLN A 5 25.34 50.65 -23.07
N ARG A 6 24.74 49.48 -23.28
CA ARG A 6 25.47 48.21 -23.43
C ARG A 6 26.16 48.10 -24.78
N CYS A 7 25.47 48.49 -25.85
CA CYS A 7 26.00 48.41 -27.21
C CYS A 7 26.76 49.68 -27.61
N ASN A 8 26.69 50.76 -26.83
CA ASN A 8 27.29 52.07 -27.11
C ASN A 8 26.83 52.64 -28.48
N ILE A 9 25.50 52.58 -28.73
CA ILE A 9 24.88 53.02 -29.99
C ILE A 9 23.79 54.05 -29.70
N GLY A 10 23.81 55.17 -30.43
CA GLY A 10 22.76 56.19 -30.43
C GLY A 10 21.70 55.93 -31.49
N PHE A 11 20.45 56.23 -31.18
CA PHE A 11 19.30 56.01 -32.05
C PHE A 11 18.55 57.32 -32.34
N GLY A 12 17.98 57.42 -33.54
CA GLY A 12 17.19 58.59 -33.96
C GLY A 12 15.83 58.71 -33.28
N SER A 13 15.32 57.65 -32.63
CA SER A 13 14.04 57.66 -31.90
C SER A 13 13.99 56.57 -30.83
N HIS A 14 13.11 56.72 -29.82
CA HIS A 14 12.96 55.72 -28.75
C HIS A 14 12.45 54.38 -29.31
N ARG A 15 11.63 54.42 -30.36
CA ARG A 15 11.16 53.21 -31.05
C ARG A 15 12.30 52.44 -31.70
N ALA A 16 13.28 53.13 -32.26
CA ALA A 16 14.47 52.49 -32.86
C ALA A 16 15.40 51.88 -31.79
N LEU A 17 15.50 52.50 -30.61
CA LEU A 17 16.21 51.91 -29.46
C LEU A 17 15.49 50.63 -28.97
N ALA A 18 14.18 50.70 -28.76
CA ALA A 18 13.40 49.54 -28.29
C ALA A 18 13.46 48.36 -29.27
N GLN A 19 13.40 48.64 -30.59
CA GLN A 19 13.58 47.60 -31.61
C GLN A 19 14.98 46.96 -31.55
N HIS A 20 16.02 47.78 -31.36
CA HIS A 20 17.38 47.27 -31.19
C HIS A 20 17.51 46.38 -29.95
N GLU A 21 16.94 46.79 -28.82
CA GLU A 21 16.97 46.02 -27.57
C GLU A 21 16.22 44.68 -27.69
N GLN A 22 15.17 44.61 -28.54
CA GLN A 22 14.44 43.36 -28.78
C GLN A 22 15.13 42.41 -29.77
N ASP A 23 15.77 42.94 -30.81
CA ASP A 23 16.32 42.14 -31.90
C ASP A 23 17.81 41.81 -31.74
N SER A 24 18.52 42.52 -30.87
CA SER A 24 19.96 42.34 -30.70
C SER A 24 20.28 41.13 -29.83
N ASN A 25 21.18 40.27 -30.33
CA ASN A 25 21.74 39.15 -29.56
C ASN A 25 22.52 39.56 -28.29
N ASN A 26 22.82 40.87 -28.11
CA ASN A 26 23.49 41.39 -26.92
C ASN A 26 22.54 41.74 -25.76
N HIS A 27 21.23 41.65 -26.02
CA HIS A 27 20.18 41.93 -25.06
C HIS A 27 19.38 40.65 -24.81
N HIS A 28 19.15 40.33 -23.54
CA HIS A 28 18.40 39.15 -23.12
C HIS A 28 17.34 39.59 -22.13
N ILE A 29 16.23 40.09 -22.66
CA ILE A 29 15.25 40.84 -21.89
C ILE A 29 14.10 39.95 -21.45
N CYS A 30 13.79 39.98 -20.15
CA CYS A 30 12.52 39.48 -19.65
C CYS A 30 11.47 40.59 -19.73
N ASN A 31 10.57 40.53 -20.71
CA ASN A 31 9.56 41.57 -20.94
C ASN A 31 8.56 41.75 -19.79
N GLN A 32 8.27 40.70 -19.01
CA GLN A 32 7.34 40.80 -17.87
C GLN A 32 7.98 41.50 -16.65
N CYS A 33 9.30 41.36 -16.48
CA CYS A 33 10.02 41.98 -15.37
C CYS A 33 10.78 43.25 -15.77
N ASP A 34 10.87 43.54 -17.07
CA ASP A 34 11.65 44.63 -17.65
C ASP A 34 13.13 44.61 -17.24
N ILE A 35 13.74 43.41 -17.25
CA ILE A 35 15.14 43.18 -16.86
C ILE A 35 15.93 42.69 -18.07
N ASP A 36 17.03 43.38 -18.38
CA ASP A 36 17.97 43.00 -19.43
C ASP A 36 19.21 42.28 -18.86
N PHE A 37 19.29 40.97 -19.08
CA PHE A 37 20.39 40.13 -18.62
C PHE A 37 21.57 40.19 -19.59
N SER A 38 22.79 40.10 -19.06
CA SER A 38 24.03 40.11 -19.85
C SER A 38 24.25 38.84 -20.67
N THR A 39 23.55 37.75 -20.35
CA THR A 39 23.65 36.46 -21.04
C THR A 39 22.29 35.75 -21.07
N TRP A 40 22.08 34.92 -22.09
CA TRP A 40 20.91 34.03 -22.16
C TRP A 40 20.81 33.10 -20.96
N ALA A 41 21.95 32.59 -20.46
CA ALA A 41 21.98 31.75 -19.26
C ALA A 41 21.43 32.48 -18.03
N GLY A 42 21.78 33.76 -17.86
CA GLY A 42 21.24 34.60 -16.77
C GLY A 42 19.73 34.84 -16.89
N LEU A 43 19.23 35.09 -18.12
CA LEU A 43 17.79 35.19 -18.36
C LEU A 43 17.06 33.87 -18.05
N LYS A 44 17.64 32.74 -18.47
CA LYS A 44 17.08 31.42 -18.20
C LYS A 44 17.06 31.09 -16.70
N GLU A 45 18.14 31.40 -15.99
CA GLU A 45 18.19 31.22 -14.53
C GLU A 45 17.16 32.09 -13.82
N HIS A 46 16.96 33.33 -14.27
CA HIS A 46 15.88 34.20 -13.79
C HIS A 46 14.50 33.55 -13.96
N TRP A 47 14.20 32.98 -15.13
CA TRP A 47 12.91 32.29 -15.34
C TRP A 47 12.73 31.06 -14.43
N VAL A 48 13.80 30.31 -14.16
CA VAL A 48 13.74 29.11 -13.31
C VAL A 48 13.55 29.46 -11.82
N GLN A 49 14.16 30.55 -11.36
CA GLN A 49 14.17 30.92 -9.94
C GLN A 49 13.05 31.90 -9.56
N SER A 50 12.47 32.59 -10.53
CA SER A 50 11.43 33.60 -10.28
C SER A 50 10.07 32.95 -10.01
N PRO A 51 9.36 33.33 -8.93
CA PRO A 51 7.99 32.87 -8.69
C PRO A 51 6.98 33.46 -9.68
N TYR A 52 7.38 34.48 -10.47
CA TYR A 52 6.54 35.11 -11.47
C TYR A 52 6.60 34.43 -12.85
N HIS A 53 7.50 33.45 -13.01
CA HIS A 53 7.64 32.71 -14.25
C HIS A 53 7.39 31.24 -14.00
N VAL A 54 6.35 30.70 -14.62
CA VAL A 54 6.16 29.26 -14.69
C VAL A 54 6.87 28.78 -15.95
N TYR A 55 8.06 28.20 -15.77
CA TYR A 55 8.97 27.92 -16.88
C TYR A 55 9.57 26.52 -16.81
N CYS A 56 9.46 25.77 -17.91
CA CYS A 56 10.10 24.47 -18.06
C CYS A 56 11.52 24.65 -18.63
N GLN A 57 12.54 24.43 -17.79
CA GLN A 57 13.94 24.56 -18.21
C GLN A 57 14.41 23.49 -19.20
N TYR A 58 13.66 22.40 -19.36
CA TYR A 58 14.01 21.27 -20.23
C TYR A 58 13.48 21.46 -21.65
N CYS A 59 12.29 22.04 -21.80
CA CYS A 59 11.65 22.34 -23.08
C CYS A 59 11.87 23.80 -23.52
N ASN A 60 12.29 24.68 -22.60
CA ASN A 60 12.37 26.14 -22.75
C ASN A 60 11.00 26.78 -23.07
N GLU A 61 9.96 26.32 -22.40
CA GLU A 61 8.58 26.78 -22.59
C GLU A 61 8.05 27.48 -21.34
N HIS A 62 7.21 28.49 -21.55
CA HIS A 62 6.50 29.22 -20.50
C HIS A 62 5.06 28.71 -20.39
N TYR A 63 4.55 28.73 -19.17
CA TYR A 63 3.20 28.32 -18.81
C TYR A 63 2.54 29.46 -18.02
N ASP A 64 1.21 29.48 -18.01
CA ASP A 64 0.46 30.52 -17.31
C ASP A 64 0.25 30.16 -15.83
N HIS A 65 0.10 28.86 -15.52
CA HIS A 65 -0.18 28.36 -14.17
C HIS A 65 0.72 27.20 -13.75
N LEU A 66 0.91 27.04 -12.44
CA LEU A 66 1.69 25.92 -11.88
C LEU A 66 1.07 24.56 -12.20
N ASP A 67 -0.25 24.48 -12.30
CA ASP A 67 -0.95 23.24 -12.63
C ASP A 67 -0.62 22.81 -14.08
N ASP A 68 -0.53 23.77 -15.02
CA ASP A 68 -0.21 23.48 -16.43
C ASP A 68 1.19 22.90 -16.60
N ILE A 69 2.18 23.42 -15.86
CA ILE A 69 3.54 22.88 -15.91
C ILE A 69 3.66 21.55 -15.16
N GLU A 70 2.88 21.33 -14.09
CA GLU A 70 2.82 20.04 -13.41
C GLU A 70 2.24 18.96 -14.36
N GLU A 71 1.17 19.26 -15.10
CA GLU A 71 0.62 18.38 -16.14
C GLU A 71 1.64 18.13 -17.26
N HIS A 72 2.31 19.17 -17.76
CA HIS A 72 3.40 19.02 -18.73
C HIS A 72 4.52 18.10 -18.22
N TYR A 73 4.92 18.22 -16.95
CA TYR A 73 5.93 17.35 -16.38
C TYR A 73 5.46 15.90 -16.27
N GLU A 74 4.19 15.65 -15.96
CA GLU A 74 3.62 14.30 -15.93
C GLU A 74 3.54 13.66 -17.31
N GLU A 75 3.24 14.44 -18.36
CA GLU A 75 3.08 13.91 -19.72
C GLU A 75 4.39 13.74 -20.49
N TYR A 76 5.30 14.71 -20.39
CA TYR A 76 6.47 14.79 -21.27
C TYR A 76 7.81 14.51 -20.59
N HIS A 77 7.81 14.39 -19.26
CA HIS A 77 9.03 14.18 -18.49
C HIS A 77 8.94 12.96 -17.56
N HIS A 78 10.11 12.48 -17.13
CA HIS A 78 10.18 11.50 -16.06
C HIS A 78 10.05 12.22 -14.74
N TYR A 79 8.81 12.49 -14.34
CA TYR A 79 8.50 13.31 -13.18
C TYR A 79 7.94 12.49 -12.02
N CYS A 80 8.31 12.88 -10.81
CA CYS A 80 7.70 12.38 -9.59
C CYS A 80 6.87 13.50 -8.95
N SER A 81 5.55 13.43 -9.07
CA SER A 81 4.63 14.43 -8.51
C SER A 81 4.72 14.57 -7.00
N ALA A 82 4.79 13.46 -6.26
CA ALA A 82 4.86 13.53 -4.79
C ALA A 82 6.15 14.18 -4.24
N CYS A 83 7.24 14.13 -5.02
CA CYS A 83 8.51 14.77 -4.67
C CYS A 83 8.77 16.05 -5.48
N ARG A 84 7.89 16.39 -6.43
CA ARG A 84 8.05 17.49 -7.40
C ARG A 84 9.43 17.53 -8.05
N CYS A 85 9.92 16.37 -8.50
CA CYS A 85 11.27 16.22 -9.06
C CYS A 85 11.20 15.67 -10.49
N VAL A 86 11.89 16.35 -11.42
CA VAL A 86 12.07 15.91 -12.80
C VAL A 86 13.40 15.17 -12.94
N PHE A 87 13.38 14.01 -13.59
CA PHE A 87 14.55 13.16 -13.82
C PHE A 87 14.92 13.15 -15.29
N ARG A 88 16.22 12.95 -15.56
CA ARG A 88 16.77 12.92 -16.93
C ARG A 88 16.19 11.79 -17.78
N ASN A 89 15.89 10.65 -17.17
CA ASN A 89 15.38 9.45 -17.83
C ASN A 89 14.59 8.57 -16.85
N ASP A 90 13.87 7.58 -17.40
CA ASP A 90 13.12 6.58 -16.63
C ASP A 90 13.99 5.83 -15.59
N VAL A 91 15.25 5.53 -15.93
CA VAL A 91 16.16 4.84 -15.00
C VAL A 91 16.40 5.70 -13.75
N GLY A 92 16.59 7.01 -13.92
CA GLY A 92 16.75 7.96 -12.81
C GLY A 92 15.49 8.04 -11.94
N LEU A 93 14.30 8.07 -12.55
CA LEU A 93 13.03 8.08 -11.82
C LEU A 93 12.82 6.78 -11.03
N ARG A 94 13.11 5.62 -11.63
CA ARG A 94 13.01 4.32 -10.94
C ARG A 94 14.00 4.19 -9.79
N GLU A 95 15.22 4.70 -9.96
CA GLU A 95 16.22 4.70 -8.89
C GLU A 95 15.82 5.65 -7.75
N HIS A 96 15.20 6.80 -8.06
CA HIS A 96 14.57 7.66 -7.07
C HIS A 96 13.49 6.91 -6.28
N TYR A 97 12.58 6.19 -6.95
CA TYR A 97 11.57 5.39 -6.27
C TYR A 97 12.15 4.29 -5.40
N ARG A 98 13.29 3.71 -5.79
CA ARG A 98 14.01 2.71 -5.00
C ARG A 98 14.60 3.29 -3.71
N GLN A 99 15.18 4.48 -3.77
CA GLN A 99 15.88 5.07 -2.62
C GLN A 99 14.97 5.87 -1.69
N SER A 100 13.84 6.35 -2.21
CA SER A 100 12.93 7.20 -1.46
C SER A 100 12.06 6.40 -0.50
N LYS A 101 12.20 6.69 0.80
CA LYS A 101 11.31 6.16 1.85
C LYS A 101 9.86 6.65 1.73
N ARG A 102 9.61 7.69 0.94
CA ARG A 102 8.27 8.24 0.70
C ARG A 102 7.47 7.41 -0.30
N HIS A 103 8.14 6.57 -1.09
CA HIS A 103 7.51 5.73 -2.09
C HIS A 103 7.48 4.28 -1.64
N HIS A 104 6.32 3.64 -1.75
CA HIS A 104 6.18 2.20 -1.51
C HIS A 104 6.18 1.52 -2.88
N TYR A 105 7.36 1.22 -3.40
CA TYR A 105 7.54 0.75 -4.77
C TYR A 105 8.24 -0.61 -4.81
N CYS A 106 7.70 -1.53 -5.61
CA CYS A 106 8.35 -2.80 -5.92
C CYS A 106 9.05 -2.70 -7.29
N ILE A 107 10.38 -2.84 -7.28
CA ILE A 107 11.23 -2.67 -8.47
C ILE A 107 11.02 -3.79 -9.48
N SER A 108 11.01 -5.04 -9.00
CA SER A 108 10.88 -6.21 -9.87
C SER A 108 9.51 -6.34 -10.53
N CYS A 109 8.49 -5.68 -9.98
CA CYS A 109 7.14 -5.67 -10.54
C CYS A 109 6.74 -4.31 -11.11
N ASP A 110 7.63 -3.32 -11.07
CA ASP A 110 7.38 -1.94 -11.49
C ASP A 110 6.02 -1.41 -11.00
N ARG A 111 5.78 -1.50 -9.69
CA ARG A 111 4.46 -1.22 -9.10
C ARG A 111 4.51 -0.39 -7.83
N HIS A 112 3.65 0.63 -7.78
CA HIS A 112 3.42 1.45 -6.59
C HIS A 112 2.34 0.88 -5.67
N PHE A 113 2.51 1.11 -4.38
CA PHE A 113 1.61 0.72 -3.32
C PHE A 113 1.22 1.94 -2.50
N GLN A 114 -0.02 1.94 -1.99
CA GLN A 114 -0.56 3.05 -1.19
C GLN A 114 0.05 3.11 0.22
N SER A 115 0.61 2.00 0.72
CA SER A 115 1.16 1.94 2.07
C SER A 115 2.33 0.95 2.15
N ALA A 116 3.20 1.15 3.15
CA ALA A 116 4.29 0.22 3.45
C ALA A 116 3.78 -1.19 3.77
N SER A 117 2.63 -1.31 4.44
CA SER A 117 2.01 -2.60 4.73
C SER A 117 1.58 -3.34 3.46
N ASN A 118 1.07 -2.62 2.46
CA ASN A 118 0.65 -3.23 1.20
C ASN A 118 1.87 -3.69 0.38
N LEU A 119 2.95 -2.90 0.38
CA LEU A 119 4.21 -3.31 -0.26
C LEU A 119 4.79 -4.54 0.43
N ASP A 120 4.86 -4.56 1.75
CA ASP A 120 5.38 -5.71 2.50
C ASP A 120 4.54 -6.98 2.24
N ALA A 121 3.21 -6.87 2.29
CA ALA A 121 2.33 -7.98 1.93
C ALA A 121 2.55 -8.48 0.49
N HIS A 122 2.81 -7.58 -0.46
CA HIS A 122 3.14 -7.94 -1.83
C HIS A 122 4.51 -8.64 -1.94
N LEU A 123 5.54 -8.13 -1.29
CA LEU A 123 6.87 -8.76 -1.23
C LEU A 123 6.85 -10.11 -0.52
N ASN A 124 5.87 -10.32 0.38
CA ASN A 124 5.63 -11.58 1.06
C ASN A 124 4.66 -12.51 0.32
N SER A 125 4.18 -12.13 -0.86
CA SER A 125 3.28 -12.93 -1.69
C SER A 125 4.02 -13.92 -2.60
N SER A 126 3.27 -14.76 -3.30
CA SER A 126 3.83 -15.74 -4.24
C SER A 126 4.49 -15.12 -5.48
N VAL A 127 4.38 -13.80 -5.65
CA VAL A 127 5.06 -13.06 -6.73
C VAL A 127 6.57 -13.01 -6.47
N HIS A 128 6.98 -12.88 -5.19
CA HIS A 128 8.39 -12.74 -4.81
C HIS A 128 8.93 -13.91 -4.01
N ARG A 129 8.06 -14.65 -3.31
CA ARG A 129 8.45 -15.79 -2.49
C ARG A 129 7.95 -17.10 -3.07
N GLN A 130 8.79 -18.13 -2.98
CA GLN A 130 8.41 -19.48 -3.38
C GLN A 130 7.37 -20.06 -2.40
N LYS A 131 6.48 -20.90 -2.93
CA LYS A 131 5.48 -21.60 -2.13
C LYS A 131 6.09 -22.85 -1.50
N THR A 132 6.60 -22.72 -0.28
CA THR A 132 7.28 -23.80 0.44
C THR A 132 6.36 -24.55 1.42
N VAL A 133 5.21 -23.97 1.78
CA VAL A 133 4.29 -24.53 2.78
C VAL A 133 3.20 -25.34 2.07
N MET A 134 3.29 -26.66 2.15
CA MET A 134 2.27 -27.56 1.60
C MET A 134 1.13 -27.79 2.61
N CYS A 135 -0.11 -27.89 2.11
CA CYS A 135 -1.22 -28.36 2.92
C CYS A 135 -0.98 -29.81 3.39
N ARG A 136 -1.02 -30.03 4.70
CA ARG A 136 -0.71 -31.32 5.31
C ARG A 136 -1.84 -32.35 5.23
N LEU A 137 -3.00 -31.97 4.70
CA LEU A 137 -4.19 -32.81 4.62
C LEU A 137 -4.42 -33.40 3.23
N GLY A 138 -3.37 -33.48 2.41
CA GLY A 138 -3.44 -34.18 1.13
C GLY A 138 -4.19 -33.46 0.00
N CYS A 139 -4.53 -32.17 0.15
CA CYS A 139 -5.21 -31.43 -0.93
C CYS A 139 -4.29 -30.99 -2.09
N GLY A 140 -2.98 -31.22 -1.97
CA GLY A 140 -1.97 -30.88 -2.98
C GLY A 140 -1.65 -29.39 -3.14
N LYS A 141 -2.35 -28.48 -2.44
CA LYS A 141 -2.10 -27.03 -2.53
C LYS A 141 -0.87 -26.62 -1.72
N THR A 142 -0.10 -25.68 -2.28
CA THR A 142 1.08 -25.06 -1.65
C THR A 142 0.89 -23.55 -1.48
N PHE A 143 1.52 -23.02 -0.45
CA PHE A 143 1.37 -21.66 0.07
C PHE A 143 2.73 -21.07 0.43
N VAL A 144 2.80 -19.75 0.54
CA VAL A 144 4.03 -19.03 0.90
C VAL A 144 4.25 -19.03 2.41
N THR A 145 3.19 -18.95 3.20
CA THR A 145 3.23 -18.82 4.66
C THR A 145 2.28 -19.80 5.35
N ASN A 146 2.47 -20.05 6.65
CA ASN A 146 1.55 -20.89 7.42
C ASN A 146 0.20 -20.20 7.60
N SER A 147 0.17 -18.87 7.77
CA SER A 147 -1.08 -18.10 7.82
C SER A 147 -1.95 -18.29 6.58
N ALA A 148 -1.35 -18.29 5.38
CA ALA A 148 -2.07 -18.50 4.13
C ALA A 148 -2.63 -19.93 4.00
N MET A 149 -1.85 -20.93 4.43
CA MET A 149 -2.30 -22.32 4.47
C MET A 149 -3.44 -22.51 5.48
N LEU A 150 -3.36 -21.91 6.66
CA LEU A 150 -4.44 -21.95 7.66
C LEU A 150 -5.69 -21.24 7.18
N LEU A 151 -5.56 -20.08 6.53
CA LEU A 151 -6.70 -19.37 5.94
C LEU A 151 -7.42 -20.24 4.90
N HIS A 152 -6.68 -21.03 4.12
CA HIS A 152 -7.25 -22.01 3.20
C HIS A 152 -8.08 -23.09 3.92
N LEU A 153 -7.62 -23.58 5.07
CA LEU A 153 -8.35 -24.53 5.91
C LEU A 153 -9.58 -23.89 6.57
N GLU A 154 -9.42 -22.73 7.20
CA GLU A 154 -10.50 -22.02 7.90
C GLU A 154 -11.60 -21.57 6.92
N GLY A 155 -11.22 -21.18 5.71
CA GLY A 155 -12.14 -20.78 4.65
C GLY A 155 -12.93 -21.92 4.02
N GLY A 156 -12.74 -23.18 4.43
CA GLY A 156 -13.52 -24.29 3.88
C GLY A 156 -13.14 -24.68 2.45
N THR A 157 -12.02 -24.20 1.93
CA THR A 157 -11.63 -24.39 0.52
C THR A 157 -10.75 -25.63 0.30
N CYS A 158 -10.52 -26.39 1.36
CA CYS A 158 -9.72 -27.62 1.37
C CYS A 158 -10.57 -28.82 0.99
N SER A 159 -10.02 -29.73 0.18
CA SER A 159 -10.69 -30.98 -0.19
C SER A 159 -10.92 -31.92 1.00
N SER A 160 -10.21 -31.72 2.11
CA SER A 160 -10.43 -32.47 3.35
C SER A 160 -11.73 -32.08 4.07
N GLY A 161 -12.43 -31.04 3.63
CA GLY A 161 -13.64 -30.54 4.30
C GLY A 161 -13.37 -29.81 5.61
N MET A 162 -12.09 -29.52 5.92
CA MET A 162 -11.75 -28.68 7.08
C MET A 162 -12.43 -27.34 6.95
N THR A 163 -13.02 -26.89 8.05
CA THR A 163 -13.58 -25.56 8.21
C THR A 163 -12.99 -24.90 9.44
N ARG A 164 -13.27 -23.61 9.63
CA ARG A 164 -12.85 -22.88 10.82
C ARG A 164 -13.30 -23.54 12.12
N SER A 165 -14.52 -24.08 12.22
CA SER A 165 -14.96 -24.77 13.44
C SER A 165 -14.11 -26.01 13.74
N THR A 166 -13.75 -26.77 12.71
CA THR A 166 -12.83 -27.91 12.84
C THR A 166 -11.43 -27.48 13.30
N VAL A 167 -10.92 -26.36 12.79
CA VAL A 167 -9.64 -25.78 13.24
C VAL A 167 -9.73 -25.32 14.69
N ASN A 168 -10.82 -24.64 15.09
CA ASN A 168 -11.04 -24.20 16.46
C ASN A 168 -11.11 -25.40 17.43
N GLN A 169 -11.86 -26.44 17.07
CA GLN A 169 -11.96 -27.68 17.84
C GLN A 169 -10.60 -28.36 17.99
N PHE A 170 -9.81 -28.40 16.92
CA PHE A 170 -8.45 -28.92 16.98
C PHE A 170 -7.58 -28.12 17.96
N VAL A 171 -7.56 -26.79 17.86
CA VAL A 171 -6.74 -25.99 18.78
C VAL A 171 -7.17 -26.21 20.23
N ARG A 172 -8.48 -26.28 20.51
CA ARG A 172 -8.98 -26.58 21.86
C ARG A 172 -8.47 -27.91 22.41
N GLN A 173 -8.34 -28.92 21.55
CA GLN A 173 -7.89 -30.25 21.97
C GLN A 173 -6.38 -30.28 22.28
N TYR A 174 -5.57 -29.51 21.55
CA TYR A 174 -4.10 -29.59 21.62
C TYR A 174 -3.44 -28.44 22.39
N ASP A 175 -4.10 -27.29 22.53
CA ASP A 175 -3.63 -26.16 23.36
C ASP A 175 -4.02 -26.34 24.84
N THR A 176 -3.62 -27.46 25.43
CA THR A 176 -4.02 -27.83 26.82
C THR A 176 -3.47 -26.87 27.87
N SER A 177 -2.40 -26.14 27.56
CA SER A 177 -1.80 -25.12 28.42
C SER A 177 -2.39 -23.72 28.24
N ASN A 178 -3.37 -23.54 27.34
CA ASN A 178 -3.94 -22.23 26.98
C ASN A 178 -2.85 -21.23 26.56
N PHE A 179 -1.91 -21.73 25.74
CA PHE A 179 -0.78 -20.97 25.26
C PHE A 179 -1.21 -19.91 24.24
N ILE A 180 -2.18 -20.23 23.38
CA ILE A 180 -2.70 -19.32 22.35
C ILE A 180 -4.21 -19.09 22.45
N THR A 181 -4.88 -19.75 23.39
CA THR A 181 -6.33 -19.63 23.62
C THR A 181 -6.68 -19.01 24.97
N ASP A 182 -7.83 -18.33 25.04
CA ASP A 182 -8.37 -17.79 26.31
C ASP A 182 -9.51 -18.70 26.84
N PRO A 183 -9.30 -19.44 27.94
CA PRO A 183 -10.29 -20.35 28.54
C PRO A 183 -11.64 -19.70 28.81
N SER A 184 -11.64 -18.41 29.13
CA SER A 184 -12.84 -17.64 29.48
C SER A 184 -13.81 -17.50 28.30
N ARG A 185 -13.32 -17.70 27.07
CA ARG A 185 -14.11 -17.66 25.82
C ARG A 185 -14.26 -19.04 25.17
N LEU A 186 -13.80 -20.09 25.84
CA LEU A 186 -13.99 -21.49 25.43
C LEU A 186 -15.20 -22.15 26.11
N LEU A 187 -16.02 -21.39 26.85
CA LEU A 187 -17.14 -21.87 27.69
C LEU A 187 -18.26 -22.61 26.93
N THR A 188 -18.25 -22.66 25.60
CA THR A 188 -19.19 -23.47 24.81
C THR A 188 -18.64 -24.89 24.64
N GLY A 189 -18.90 -25.72 25.65
CA GLY A 189 -18.59 -27.15 25.65
C GLY A 189 -19.40 -27.94 24.61
N ALA A 190 -18.72 -28.87 23.94
CA ALA A 190 -19.15 -30.14 23.34
C ALA A 190 -20.45 -30.26 22.49
N SER A 191 -21.27 -29.23 22.33
CA SER A 191 -22.52 -29.28 21.57
C SER A 191 -22.70 -27.97 20.78
N GLU A 192 -21.97 -27.83 19.67
CA GLU A 192 -22.16 -26.70 18.77
C GLU A 192 -23.40 -26.93 17.90
N THR A 193 -24.52 -26.29 18.27
CA THR A 193 -25.45 -25.81 17.25
C THR A 193 -24.72 -24.67 16.54
N GLN A 194 -24.14 -24.95 15.38
CA GLN A 194 -23.47 -23.94 14.56
C GLN A 194 -24.53 -22.93 14.09
N ILE A 195 -24.63 -21.78 14.77
CA ILE A 195 -25.57 -20.72 14.38
C ILE A 195 -25.05 -20.11 13.08
N THR A 196 -25.69 -20.44 11.97
CA THR A 196 -25.41 -19.84 10.68
C THR A 196 -26.24 -18.56 10.53
N HIS A 197 -25.55 -17.42 10.57
CA HIS A 197 -26.18 -16.13 10.31
C HIS A 197 -26.41 -15.98 8.80
N ILE A 198 -27.69 -15.94 8.38
CA ILE A 198 -28.09 -15.75 6.98
C ILE A 198 -29.06 -14.58 6.91
N ALA A 199 -28.85 -13.71 5.92
CA ALA A 199 -29.77 -12.64 5.56
C ALA A 199 -30.54 -13.00 4.27
N SER A 200 -31.79 -12.55 4.20
CA SER A 200 -32.64 -12.56 3.01
C SER A 200 -32.90 -11.13 2.51
N ASP A 201 -33.68 -10.99 1.44
CA ASP A 201 -34.07 -9.68 0.89
C ASP A 201 -34.75 -8.76 1.91
N ALA A 202 -35.27 -9.30 3.01
CA ALA A 202 -35.84 -8.54 4.12
C ALA A 202 -34.81 -7.64 4.85
N ALA A 203 -33.50 -7.88 4.67
CA ALA A 203 -32.45 -7.05 5.24
C ALA A 203 -32.22 -5.71 4.50
N TRP A 204 -32.97 -5.45 3.42
CA TRP A 204 -32.91 -4.20 2.67
C TRP A 204 -33.63 -3.06 3.41
N ASN A 205 -32.91 -1.99 3.74
CA ASN A 205 -33.45 -0.83 4.48
C ASN A 205 -33.89 0.33 3.57
N GLY A 206 -34.00 0.12 2.25
CA GLY A 206 -34.33 1.15 1.27
C GLY A 206 -33.14 1.76 0.53
N ARG A 207 -31.91 1.60 1.06
CA ARG A 207 -30.67 2.07 0.41
C ARG A 207 -29.58 1.01 0.28
N ALA A 208 -29.51 0.07 1.23
CA ALA A 208 -28.50 -0.98 1.29
C ALA A 208 -29.02 -2.18 2.09
N PHE A 209 -28.31 -3.30 2.00
CA PHE A 209 -28.51 -4.45 2.88
C PHE A 209 -27.77 -4.24 4.20
N GLU A 210 -28.44 -4.36 5.33
CA GLU A 210 -27.90 -3.98 6.64
C GLU A 210 -27.57 -5.17 7.57
N CYS A 211 -26.37 -5.12 8.14
CA CYS A 211 -25.90 -5.79 9.35
C CYS A 211 -26.87 -5.79 10.54
N TYR A 212 -27.62 -6.83 10.87
CA TYR A 212 -28.40 -6.83 12.13
C TYR A 212 -27.54 -6.97 13.40
N LEU A 213 -26.26 -7.38 13.27
CA LEU A 213 -25.33 -7.49 14.40
C LEU A 213 -24.47 -6.23 14.61
N CYS A 214 -24.20 -5.48 13.54
CA CYS A 214 -23.27 -4.34 13.58
C CYS A 214 -23.67 -3.12 12.75
N HIS A 215 -24.83 -3.15 12.10
CA HIS A 215 -25.38 -2.10 11.25
C HIS A 215 -24.52 -1.70 10.04
N SER A 216 -23.60 -2.58 9.61
CA SER A 216 -22.81 -2.35 8.39
C SER A 216 -23.68 -2.43 7.14
N GLN A 217 -23.48 -1.50 6.21
CA GLN A 217 -24.25 -1.43 4.96
C GLN A 217 -23.49 -2.08 3.82
N HIS A 218 -24.18 -2.95 3.08
CA HIS A 218 -23.65 -3.69 1.94
C HIS A 218 -24.49 -3.42 0.69
N PRO A 219 -23.85 -3.26 -0.48
CA PRO A 219 -24.57 -2.97 -1.73
C PRO A 219 -25.31 -4.17 -2.31
N SER A 220 -25.07 -5.39 -1.80
CA SER A 220 -25.73 -6.61 -2.28
C SER A 220 -26.01 -7.61 -1.16
N LEU A 221 -27.07 -8.40 -1.31
CA LEU A 221 -27.42 -9.50 -0.39
C LEU A 221 -26.29 -10.53 -0.28
N LYS A 222 -25.64 -10.85 -1.41
CA LYS A 222 -24.47 -11.73 -1.44
C LYS A 222 -23.33 -11.15 -0.59
N GLY A 223 -23.08 -9.84 -0.68
CA GLY A 223 -22.09 -9.15 0.13
C GLY A 223 -22.41 -9.18 1.62
N LEU A 224 -23.68 -9.00 1.98
CA LEU A 224 -24.14 -9.12 3.37
C LEU A 224 -23.97 -10.55 3.89
N ASN A 225 -24.38 -11.57 3.12
CA ASN A 225 -24.20 -12.97 3.52
C ASN A 225 -22.72 -13.36 3.63
N GLN A 226 -21.85 -12.82 2.76
CA GLN A 226 -20.40 -13.00 2.88
C GLN A 226 -19.87 -12.35 4.17
N HIS A 227 -20.38 -11.16 4.53
CA HIS A 227 -20.05 -10.50 5.80
C HIS A 227 -20.51 -11.30 7.01
N LEU A 228 -21.75 -11.82 7.02
CA LEU A 228 -22.27 -12.65 8.10
C LEU A 228 -21.54 -13.99 8.25
N SER A 229 -21.06 -14.56 7.13
CA SER A 229 -20.20 -15.75 7.15
C SER A 229 -18.75 -15.49 7.58
N SER A 230 -18.35 -14.22 7.68
CA SER A 230 -16.99 -13.83 8.07
C SER A 230 -16.81 -13.90 9.60
N PRO A 231 -15.56 -14.04 10.10
CA PRO A 231 -15.26 -14.12 11.53
C PRO A 231 -15.42 -12.78 12.28
N LYS A 232 -16.17 -11.83 11.72
CA LYS A 232 -16.28 -10.45 12.22
C LYS A 232 -17.04 -10.37 13.55
N HIS A 233 -18.04 -11.23 13.73
CA HIS A 233 -18.92 -11.26 14.90
C HIS A 233 -18.59 -12.41 15.86
N GLU A 234 -17.48 -13.11 15.62
CA GLU A 234 -17.09 -14.24 16.44
C GLU A 234 -16.24 -13.82 17.63
N ASP A 235 -16.34 -14.64 18.68
CA ASP A 235 -15.49 -14.51 19.84
C ASP A 235 -14.01 -14.59 19.45
N GLN A 236 -13.24 -13.63 19.96
CA GLN A 236 -11.80 -13.61 19.77
C GLN A 236 -11.14 -14.59 20.74
N ILE A 237 -11.20 -15.87 20.39
CA ILE A 237 -10.69 -16.98 21.20
C ILE A 237 -9.16 -17.07 21.19
N TYR A 238 -8.50 -16.53 20.16
CA TYR A 238 -7.06 -16.59 19.99
C TYR A 238 -6.38 -15.36 20.57
N VAL A 239 -5.30 -15.56 21.31
CA VAL A 239 -4.53 -14.49 21.96
C VAL A 239 -3.06 -14.64 21.63
N CYS A 240 -2.40 -13.52 21.32
CA CYS A 240 -0.95 -13.51 21.16
C CYS A 240 -0.27 -13.90 22.47
N PRO A 241 0.59 -14.93 22.49
CA PRO A 241 1.27 -15.39 23.71
C PRO A 241 2.31 -14.39 24.25
N GLY A 242 2.53 -13.28 23.52
CA GLY A 242 3.52 -12.28 23.88
C GLY A 242 3.13 -11.54 25.15
N PRO A 243 4.04 -11.45 26.14
CA PRO A 243 3.74 -10.85 27.44
C PRO A 243 3.27 -9.40 27.32
N SER A 244 3.83 -8.64 26.38
CA SER A 244 3.51 -7.24 26.13
C SER A 244 2.47 -7.01 25.04
N CYS A 245 2.12 -8.04 24.25
CA CYS A 245 1.26 -7.87 23.09
C CYS A 245 -0.20 -8.22 23.39
N ARG A 246 -0.48 -9.48 23.78
CA ARG A 246 -1.81 -10.01 24.12
C ARG A 246 -2.96 -9.58 23.18
N THR A 247 -2.67 -9.25 21.93
CA THR A 247 -3.70 -8.92 20.95
C THR A 247 -4.57 -10.14 20.65
N ARG A 248 -5.84 -9.90 20.38
CA ARG A 248 -6.86 -10.94 20.25
C ARG A 248 -7.33 -11.09 18.81
N PHE A 249 -7.66 -12.32 18.42
CA PHE A 249 -8.06 -12.69 17.07
C PHE A 249 -9.21 -13.70 17.11
N SER A 250 -10.10 -13.65 16.12
CA SER A 250 -11.17 -14.64 15.93
C SER A 250 -10.74 -15.82 15.07
N THR A 251 -9.61 -15.72 14.35
CA THR A 251 -9.05 -16.80 13.53
C THR A 251 -7.61 -17.12 13.91
N LEU A 252 -7.22 -18.40 13.76
CA LEU A 252 -5.85 -18.85 13.95
C LEU A 252 -4.96 -18.28 12.85
N SER A 253 -5.46 -18.23 11.61
CA SER A 253 -4.73 -17.60 10.49
C SER A 253 -4.36 -16.14 10.79
N GLY A 254 -5.25 -15.38 11.44
CA GLY A 254 -5.02 -14.00 11.83
C GLY A 254 -3.95 -13.86 12.93
N LEU A 255 -3.99 -14.72 13.95
CA LEU A 255 -2.94 -14.77 14.97
C LEU A 255 -1.58 -15.14 14.34
N VAL A 256 -1.54 -16.15 13.50
CA VAL A 256 -0.30 -16.60 12.85
C VAL A 256 0.24 -15.53 11.92
N GLN A 257 -0.61 -14.85 11.14
CA GLN A 257 -0.20 -13.74 10.29
C GLN A 257 0.39 -12.60 11.12
N HIS A 258 -0.22 -12.28 12.27
CA HIS A 258 0.31 -11.30 13.20
C HIS A 258 1.71 -11.67 13.70
N ILE A 259 1.93 -12.94 14.08
CA ILE A 259 3.23 -13.45 14.53
C ILE A 259 4.25 -13.43 13.39
N GLU A 260 3.89 -13.90 12.19
CA GLU A 260 4.74 -13.94 11.00
C GLU A 260 5.11 -12.54 10.50
N SER A 261 4.27 -11.53 10.76
CA SER A 261 4.56 -10.13 10.41
C SER A 261 5.59 -9.46 11.34
N GLU A 262 6.05 -10.14 12.39
CA GLU A 262 7.01 -9.68 13.41
C GLU A 262 6.64 -8.38 14.14
N ARG A 263 5.44 -7.84 13.93
CA ARG A 263 4.98 -6.56 14.51
C ARG A 263 4.95 -6.53 16.04
N CYS A 264 4.87 -7.68 16.69
CA CYS A 264 4.76 -7.82 18.14
C CYS A 264 6.01 -8.39 18.82
N ASP A 265 7.12 -8.56 18.08
CA ASP A 265 8.40 -9.09 18.57
C ASP A 265 8.31 -10.45 19.29
N VAL A 266 7.18 -11.15 19.18
CA VAL A 266 6.91 -12.34 19.99
C VAL A 266 7.78 -13.52 19.61
N LEU A 267 8.25 -13.55 18.36
CA LEU A 267 9.20 -14.54 17.87
C LEU A 267 10.58 -14.41 18.53
N LYS A 268 10.91 -13.31 19.23
CA LYS A 268 12.16 -13.21 20.01
C LYS A 268 12.18 -14.19 21.19
N PHE A 269 11.02 -14.66 21.64
CA PHE A 269 10.90 -15.60 22.75
C PHE A 269 10.95 -17.05 22.25
N LYS A 270 12.03 -17.79 22.57
CA LYS A 270 12.20 -19.21 22.20
C LYS A 270 11.06 -20.12 22.68
N VAL A 271 10.39 -19.76 23.77
CA VAL A 271 9.21 -20.50 24.27
C VAL A 271 8.07 -20.42 23.26
N VAL A 272 7.87 -19.25 22.64
CA VAL A 272 6.82 -19.01 21.66
C VAL A 272 7.10 -19.72 20.35
N GLN A 273 8.35 -19.68 19.87
CA GLN A 273 8.75 -20.44 18.67
C GLN A 273 8.44 -21.95 18.82
N ARG A 274 8.88 -22.56 19.94
CA ARG A 274 8.64 -23.98 20.22
C ARG A 274 7.15 -24.31 20.37
N GLY A 275 6.38 -23.44 21.03
CA GLY A 275 4.93 -23.61 21.17
C GLY A 275 4.23 -23.64 19.81
N MET A 276 4.56 -22.70 18.94
CA MET A 276 4.01 -22.62 17.58
C MET A 276 4.42 -23.83 16.72
N GLU A 277 5.70 -24.21 16.72
CA GLU A 277 6.20 -25.39 16.00
C GLU A 277 5.50 -26.69 16.44
N SER A 278 5.26 -26.86 17.74
CA SER A 278 4.53 -28.01 18.28
C SER A 278 3.08 -28.06 17.77
N LEU A 279 2.39 -26.92 17.77
CA LEU A 279 1.01 -26.81 17.27
C LEU A 279 0.93 -27.09 15.75
N PHE A 280 1.89 -26.61 14.96
CA PHE A 280 1.94 -26.92 13.52
C PHE A 280 2.35 -28.37 13.23
N GLY A 281 3.29 -28.91 14.00
CA GLY A 281 3.72 -30.30 13.88
C GLY A 281 2.59 -31.30 14.18
N THR A 282 1.73 -30.99 15.15
CA THR A 282 0.56 -31.81 15.48
C THR A 282 -0.53 -31.73 14.42
N MET A 283 -0.81 -30.55 13.84
CA MET A 283 -1.72 -30.42 12.70
C MET A 283 -1.27 -31.25 11.49
N GLY A 284 0.04 -31.40 11.29
CA GLY A 284 0.60 -32.22 10.21
C GLY A 284 0.27 -33.71 10.30
N ARG A 285 -0.14 -34.20 11.47
CA ARG A 285 -0.45 -35.62 11.72
C ARG A 285 -1.93 -35.97 11.47
N LEU A 286 -2.78 -34.99 11.21
CA LEU A 286 -4.21 -35.19 10.94
C LEU A 286 -4.48 -35.83 9.57
N GLY A 287 -3.56 -35.76 8.61
CA GLY A 287 -3.70 -36.35 7.27
C GLY A 287 -3.45 -37.86 7.19
N TYR A 288 -3.21 -38.54 8.33
CA TYR A 288 -2.87 -39.97 8.40
C TYR A 288 -3.95 -40.81 9.13
N ARG A 289 -5.20 -40.36 9.14
CA ARG A 289 -6.34 -41.14 9.66
C ARG A 289 -7.41 -41.30 8.60
#